data_AF-A0A7W0YAZ6-F1
#
_entry.id   AF-A0A7W0YAZ6-F1
#
_cell.length_a   1.000
_cell.length_b   1.000
_cell.length_c   1.000
_cell.angle_alpha   90.00
_cell.angle_beta   90.00
_cell.angle_gamma   90.00
#
_symmetry.space_group_name_H-M   'P 1'
#
loop_
_entity.id
_entity.type
_entity.pdbx_description
1 polymer ?
#
loop_
_entity_poly.entity_id
_entity_poly.type
_entity_poly.pdbx_seq_one_letter_code
_entity_poly.pdbx_strand_id
1 'polypeptide(L)'
;NPDMWANLGRSYRGKRDFQKAREMFDRALAISPDEIDFVESKFETWAAQGDLDTAEKVLRDPTLRGAGEATGAYVTCLFYRRQSDEAAQRLTKTMEGKKSSGLRQADDKSWLGTLKVLAGHEEEGRILLEEARRELIALRDSGNTSVRLRHALMFTNAALIDRTEVERGAAELLNETKQDLWQAPSSKEVIAACFAYLGDADRAIPLLQHALSVSYYRAVTPALLRLDPIWDNIRNDPRFQRLATGGK
;
A
#
# COMPACT_ATOMS: atom_id res chain seq x y z
N ASN A 1 -18.70 -8.83 19.19
CA ASN A 1 -17.29 -8.83 18.77
C ASN A 1 -17.16 -7.92 17.54
N PRO A 2 -16.55 -6.73 17.66
CA PRO A 2 -16.38 -5.80 16.55
C PRO A 2 -15.48 -6.34 15.43
N ASP A 3 -14.55 -7.26 15.71
CA ASP A 3 -13.65 -7.86 14.71
C ASP A 3 -14.39 -8.64 13.63
N MET A 4 -15.53 -9.26 13.97
CA MET A 4 -16.35 -9.98 12.99
C MET A 4 -16.90 -9.02 11.93
N TRP A 5 -17.34 -7.84 12.36
CA TRP A 5 -17.80 -6.79 11.44
C TRP A 5 -16.65 -6.27 10.59
N ALA A 6 -15.50 -5.99 11.19
CA ALA A 6 -14.32 -5.55 10.45
C ALA A 6 -13.87 -6.59 9.39
N ASN A 7 -13.86 -7.88 9.73
CA ASN A 7 -13.53 -8.96 8.79
C ASN A 7 -14.53 -9.06 7.62
N LEU A 8 -15.83 -8.90 7.89
CA LEU A 8 -16.84 -8.82 6.84
C LEU A 8 -16.62 -7.57 5.97
N GLY A 9 -16.30 -6.43 6.58
CA GLY A 9 -15.99 -5.19 5.88
C GLY A 9 -14.82 -5.33 4.91
N ARG A 10 -13.70 -5.91 5.38
CA ARG A 10 -12.52 -6.21 4.55
C ARG A 10 -12.86 -7.16 3.39
N SER A 11 -13.71 -8.16 3.66
CA SER A 11 -14.16 -9.12 2.64
C SER A 11 -15.03 -8.48 1.57
N TYR A 12 -16.00 -7.63 1.96
CA TYR A 12 -16.82 -6.88 1.02
C TYR A 12 -16.00 -5.89 0.20
N ARG A 13 -15.03 -5.20 0.82
CA ARG A 13 -14.10 -4.32 0.10
C ARG A 13 -13.27 -5.08 -0.93
N GLY A 14 -12.75 -6.27 -0.58
CA GLY A 14 -12.01 -7.11 -1.52
C GLY A 14 -12.85 -7.56 -2.73
N LYS A 15 -14.17 -7.70 -2.54
CA LYS A 15 -15.16 -7.92 -3.61
C LYS A 15 -15.58 -6.63 -4.34
N ARG A 16 -15.05 -5.47 -3.94
CA ARG A 16 -15.42 -4.13 -4.43
C ARG A 16 -16.90 -3.77 -4.16
N ASP A 17 -17.53 -4.42 -3.16
CA ASP A 17 -18.84 -4.04 -2.61
C ASP A 17 -18.63 -2.99 -1.50
N PHE A 18 -18.28 -1.78 -1.92
CA PHE A 18 -17.84 -0.72 -1.00
C PHE A 18 -18.96 -0.19 -0.11
N GLN A 19 -20.22 -0.31 -0.53
CA GLN A 19 -21.35 0.07 0.32
C GLN A 19 -21.42 -0.85 1.54
N LYS A 20 -21.49 -2.17 1.33
CA LYS A 20 -21.53 -3.11 2.45
C LYS A 20 -20.27 -3.06 3.29
N ALA A 21 -19.11 -2.85 2.66
CA ALA A 21 -17.86 -2.68 3.39
C ALA A 21 -17.96 -1.55 4.43
N ARG A 22 -18.43 -0.36 4.01
CA ARG A 22 -18.64 0.78 4.91
C ARG A 22 -19.65 0.49 6.01
N GLU A 23 -20.80 -0.11 5.67
CA GLU A 23 -21.81 -0.50 6.65
C GLU A 23 -21.24 -1.43 7.74
N MET A 24 -20.34 -2.35 7.37
CA MET A 24 -19.71 -3.23 8.36
C MET A 24 -18.67 -2.48 9.22
N PHE A 25 -17.87 -1.59 8.64
CA PHE A 25 -16.94 -0.78 9.42
C PHE A 25 -17.66 0.19 10.35
N ASP A 26 -18.81 0.75 9.95
CA ASP A 26 -19.65 1.57 10.80
C ASP A 26 -20.16 0.78 12.02
N ARG A 27 -20.55 -0.48 11.83
CA ARG A 27 -20.93 -1.37 12.95
C ARG A 27 -19.75 -1.70 13.87
N ALA A 28 -18.56 -1.89 13.32
CA ALA A 28 -17.35 -2.13 14.13
C ALA A 28 -16.99 -0.90 14.98
N LEU A 29 -16.99 0.29 14.37
CA LEU A 29 -16.66 1.56 15.01
C LEU A 29 -17.73 2.03 16.01
N ALA A 30 -19.00 1.67 15.81
CA ALA A 30 -20.05 1.92 16.80
C ALA A 30 -19.80 1.18 18.13
N ILE A 31 -19.07 0.06 18.09
CA ILE A 31 -18.70 -0.73 19.28
C ILE A 31 -17.34 -0.28 19.83
N SER A 32 -16.37 -0.02 18.94
CA SER A 32 -14.99 0.35 19.29
C SER A 32 -14.54 1.58 18.47
N PRO A 33 -14.94 2.79 18.88
CA PRO A 33 -14.64 4.03 18.15
C PRO A 33 -13.17 4.46 18.23
N ASP A 34 -12.42 3.87 19.15
CA ASP A 34 -10.99 4.07 19.38
C ASP A 34 -10.09 3.12 18.55
N GLU A 35 -10.67 2.10 17.93
CA GLU A 35 -9.89 1.10 17.19
C GLU A 35 -9.35 1.67 15.87
N ILE A 36 -8.04 1.93 15.86
CA ILE A 36 -7.31 2.58 14.77
C ILE A 36 -7.45 1.77 13.46
N ASP A 37 -7.34 0.44 13.54
CA ASP A 37 -7.39 -0.40 12.33
C ASP A 37 -8.77 -0.34 11.63
N PHE A 38 -9.86 -0.15 12.39
CA PHE A 38 -11.19 0.02 11.81
C PHE A 38 -11.33 1.38 11.13
N VAL A 39 -10.73 2.43 11.70
CA VAL A 39 -10.67 3.76 11.09
C VAL A 39 -9.86 3.71 9.79
N GLU A 40 -8.68 3.10 9.81
CA GLU A 40 -7.83 2.92 8.62
C GLU A 40 -8.57 2.12 7.55
N SER A 41 -9.24 1.02 7.92
CA SER A 41 -10.02 0.22 6.98
C SER A 41 -11.19 1.00 6.35
N LYS A 42 -11.84 1.88 7.11
CA LYS A 42 -12.90 2.76 6.59
C LYS A 42 -12.34 3.83 5.66
N PHE A 43 -11.22 4.45 6.00
CA PHE A 43 -10.47 5.35 5.10
C PHE A 43 -10.13 4.66 3.79
N GLU A 44 -9.51 3.48 3.85
CA GLU A 44 -9.09 2.73 2.66
C GLU A 44 -10.26 2.33 1.77
N THR A 45 -11.46 2.13 2.35
CA THR A 45 -12.67 1.83 1.59
C THR A 45 -13.10 3.00 0.73
N TRP A 46 -13.09 4.23 1.27
CA TRP A 46 -13.38 5.44 0.50
C TRP A 46 -12.30 5.74 -0.54
N ALA A 47 -11.03 5.60 -0.17
CA ALA A 47 -9.91 5.77 -1.10
C ALA A 47 -10.00 4.79 -2.27
N ALA A 48 -10.40 3.53 -2.03
CA ALA A 48 -10.60 2.53 -3.07
C ALA A 48 -11.71 2.90 -4.08
N GLN A 49 -12.65 3.76 -3.70
CA GLN A 49 -13.68 4.31 -4.59
C GLN A 49 -13.22 5.56 -5.34
N GLY A 50 -12.08 6.13 -4.96
CA GLY A 50 -11.58 7.41 -5.50
C GLY A 50 -12.07 8.64 -4.75
N ASP A 51 -12.86 8.48 -3.70
CA ASP A 51 -13.38 9.60 -2.90
C ASP A 51 -12.40 9.93 -1.77
N LEU A 52 -11.28 10.54 -2.14
CA LEU A 52 -10.21 10.89 -1.21
C LEU A 52 -10.64 12.00 -0.23
N ASP A 53 -11.57 12.87 -0.64
CA ASP A 53 -12.10 13.93 0.23
C ASP A 53 -12.93 13.34 1.38
N THR A 54 -13.79 12.37 1.09
CA THR A 54 -14.53 11.67 2.15
C THR A 54 -13.62 10.75 2.95
N ALA A 55 -12.63 10.10 2.32
CA ALA A 55 -11.64 9.32 3.04
C ALA A 55 -10.91 10.17 4.08
N GLU A 56 -10.45 11.37 3.72
CA GLU A 56 -9.79 12.28 4.65
C GLU A 56 -10.71 12.76 5.79
N LYS A 57 -12.00 12.97 5.51
CA LYS A 57 -12.98 13.30 6.58
C LYS A 57 -13.07 12.22 7.64
N VAL A 58 -12.93 10.94 7.28
CA VAL A 58 -12.88 9.83 8.26
C VAL A 58 -11.71 10.01 9.23
N LEU A 59 -10.55 10.43 8.73
CA LEU A 59 -9.35 10.64 9.56
C LEU A 59 -9.45 11.88 10.47
N ARG A 60 -10.37 12.80 10.17
CA ARG A 60 -10.62 14.04 10.92
C ARG A 60 -11.89 13.98 11.77
N ASP A 61 -12.61 12.85 11.76
CA ASP A 61 -13.87 12.70 12.46
C ASP A 61 -13.63 12.64 13.98
N PRO A 62 -14.10 13.63 14.77
CA PRO A 62 -13.85 13.66 16.21
C PRO A 62 -14.60 12.57 16.97
N THR A 63 -15.61 11.93 16.35
CA THR A 63 -16.32 10.80 16.95
C THR A 63 -15.50 9.51 16.90
N LEU A 64 -14.55 9.42 15.97
CA LEU A 64 -13.63 8.29 15.80
C LEU A 64 -12.35 8.60 16.56
N ARG A 65 -12.30 8.24 17.84
CA ARG A 65 -11.17 8.57 18.74
C ARG A 65 -9.83 8.03 18.23
N GLY A 66 -9.83 6.91 17.51
CA GLY A 66 -8.63 6.35 16.89
C GLY A 66 -8.13 7.11 15.65
N ALA A 67 -8.93 8.05 15.11
CA ALA A 67 -8.59 8.72 13.86
C ALA A 67 -7.34 9.59 13.94
N GLY A 68 -7.11 10.27 15.08
CA GLY A 68 -5.89 11.05 15.29
C GLY A 68 -4.59 10.22 15.24
N GLU A 69 -4.69 8.94 15.60
CA GLU A 69 -3.55 8.01 15.71
C GLU A 69 -3.34 7.14 14.45
N ALA A 70 -4.28 7.18 13.49
CA ALA A 70 -4.25 6.48 12.20
C ALA A 70 -3.19 7.04 11.23
N THR A 71 -1.92 7.04 11.67
CA THR A 71 -0.80 7.64 10.95
C THR A 71 -0.63 7.00 9.58
N GLY A 72 -0.78 5.68 9.46
CA GLY A 72 -0.64 4.97 8.20
C GLY A 72 -1.59 5.53 7.15
N ALA A 73 -2.88 5.61 7.49
CA ALA A 73 -3.89 6.18 6.61
C ALA A 73 -3.65 7.66 6.28
N TYR A 74 -3.21 8.49 7.24
CA TYR A 74 -2.87 9.88 6.96
C TYR A 74 -1.70 10.01 5.97
N VAL A 75 -0.63 9.24 6.16
CA VAL A 75 0.53 9.24 5.27
C VAL A 75 0.11 8.77 3.87
N THR A 76 -0.71 7.71 3.77
CA THR A 76 -1.27 7.26 2.49
C THR A 76 -2.17 8.32 1.84
N CYS A 77 -2.98 9.05 2.61
CA CYS A 77 -3.82 10.13 2.11
C CYS A 77 -2.98 11.25 1.48
N LEU A 78 -1.95 11.71 2.20
CA LEU A 78 -1.02 12.73 1.73
C LEU A 78 -0.24 12.26 0.48
N PHE A 79 0.19 11.00 0.48
CA PHE A 79 0.82 10.37 -0.68
C PHE A 79 -0.10 10.39 -1.91
N TYR A 80 -1.36 9.98 -1.79
CA TYR A 80 -2.34 10.07 -2.88
C TYR A 80 -2.62 11.50 -3.33
N ARG A 81 -2.54 12.48 -2.41
CA ARG A 81 -2.65 13.92 -2.72
C ARG A 81 -1.37 14.56 -3.27
N ARG A 82 -0.30 13.79 -3.49
CA ARG A 82 1.00 14.29 -3.99
C ARG A 82 1.70 15.24 -3.02
N GLN A 83 1.41 15.09 -1.73
CA GLN A 83 2.01 15.87 -0.65
C GLN A 83 3.10 15.04 0.04
N SER A 84 4.08 14.56 -0.75
CA SER A 84 5.14 13.65 -0.29
C SER A 84 6.00 14.25 0.85
N ASP A 85 6.23 15.57 0.82
CA ASP A 85 6.93 16.28 1.89
C ASP A 85 6.18 16.19 3.23
N GLU A 86 4.88 16.51 3.21
CA GLU A 86 4.05 16.46 4.42
C GLU A 86 3.90 15.01 4.92
N ALA A 87 3.77 14.05 3.99
CA ALA A 87 3.74 12.63 4.29
C ALA A 87 5.03 12.17 4.99
N ALA A 88 6.20 12.57 4.47
CA ALA A 88 7.50 12.27 5.05
C ALA A 88 7.65 12.88 6.44
N GLN A 89 7.33 14.16 6.61
CA GLN A 89 7.39 14.85 7.91
C GLN A 89 6.52 14.15 8.97
N ARG A 90 5.29 13.76 8.59
CA ARG A 90 4.39 13.04 9.49
C ARG A 90 4.95 11.69 9.90
N LEU A 91 5.47 10.91 8.93
CA LEU A 91 6.04 9.60 9.21
C LEU A 91 7.29 9.71 10.10
N THR A 92 8.18 10.67 9.85
CA THR A 92 9.34 10.96 10.70
C THR A 92 8.92 11.20 12.14
N LYS A 93 7.95 12.10 12.38
CA LYS A 93 7.44 12.39 13.72
C LYS A 93 6.88 11.15 14.42
N THR A 94 6.19 10.27 13.69
CA THR A 94 5.67 9.02 14.25
C THR A 94 6.80 8.06 14.62
N MET A 95 7.83 7.94 13.80
CA MET A 95 9.00 7.10 14.09
C MET A 95 9.80 7.60 15.31
N GLU A 96 9.88 8.91 15.53
CA GLU A 96 10.49 9.52 16.72
C GLU A 96 9.67 9.26 17.99
N GLY A 97 8.34 9.37 17.89
CA GLY A 97 7.43 9.18 19.03
C GLY A 97 7.21 7.73 19.43
N LYS A 98 7.34 6.78 18.48
CA LYS A 98 7.08 5.36 18.69
C LYS A 98 8.18 4.51 18.07
N LYS A 99 9.09 4.02 18.90
CA LYS A 99 10.14 3.09 18.47
C LYS A 99 9.52 1.78 17.99
N SER A 100 9.62 1.51 16.69
CA SER A 100 9.36 0.20 16.09
C SER A 100 10.65 -0.63 16.01
N SER A 101 10.52 -1.93 15.78
CA SER A 101 11.66 -2.84 15.63
C SER A 101 11.41 -3.90 14.57
N GLY A 102 12.49 -4.56 14.13
CA GLY A 102 12.44 -5.65 13.16
C GLY A 102 11.79 -5.21 11.84
N LEU A 103 10.91 -6.05 11.30
CA LEU A 103 10.29 -5.80 10.00
C LEU A 103 9.54 -4.47 9.95
N ARG A 104 8.86 -4.07 11.03
CA ARG A 104 8.10 -2.81 11.02
C ARG A 104 9.02 -1.60 10.87
N GLN A 105 10.16 -1.60 11.56
CA GLN A 105 11.14 -0.52 11.48
C GLN A 105 11.72 -0.40 10.07
N ALA A 106 12.12 -1.52 9.48
CA ALA A 106 12.70 -1.53 8.13
C ALA A 106 11.67 -1.11 7.06
N ASP A 107 10.41 -1.51 7.22
CA ASP A 107 9.29 -1.15 6.36
C ASP A 107 8.95 0.36 6.47
N ASP A 108 8.86 0.90 7.70
CA ASP A 108 8.66 2.34 7.93
C ASP A 108 9.82 3.17 7.32
N LYS A 109 11.06 2.67 7.43
CA LYS A 109 12.24 3.32 6.86
C LYS A 109 12.25 3.28 5.33
N SER A 110 11.88 2.15 4.73
CA SER A 110 11.71 2.02 3.28
C SER A 110 10.68 3.02 2.75
N TRP A 111 9.54 3.11 3.45
CA TRP A 111 8.48 4.03 3.09
C TRP A 111 8.90 5.50 3.24
N LEU A 112 9.55 5.87 4.34
CA LEU A 112 10.09 7.21 4.54
C LEU A 112 11.10 7.58 3.46
N GLY A 113 12.02 6.67 3.13
CA GLY A 113 13.01 6.87 2.07
C GLY A 113 12.35 7.12 0.71
N THR A 114 11.32 6.33 0.38
CA THR A 114 10.53 6.53 -0.85
C THR A 114 9.84 7.90 -0.87
N LEU A 115 9.17 8.29 0.22
CA LEU A 115 8.51 9.61 0.31
C LEU A 115 9.51 10.76 0.17
N LYS A 116 10.71 10.64 0.75
CA LYS A 116 11.79 11.62 0.64
C LYS A 116 12.31 11.75 -0.79
N VAL A 117 12.53 10.64 -1.49
CA VAL A 117 12.91 10.67 -2.92
C VAL A 117 11.83 11.38 -3.74
N LEU A 118 10.55 11.04 -3.53
CA LEU A 118 9.43 11.65 -4.25
C LEU A 118 9.22 13.14 -3.91
N ALA A 119 9.69 13.57 -2.75
CA ALA A 119 9.71 14.97 -2.34
C ALA A 119 10.94 15.76 -2.86
N GLY A 120 11.84 15.12 -3.61
CA GLY A 120 13.06 15.75 -4.11
C GLY A 120 14.23 15.74 -3.13
N HIS A 121 14.08 15.12 -1.96
CA HIS A 121 15.15 14.89 -0.98
C HIS A 121 15.90 13.58 -1.31
N GLU A 122 16.48 13.51 -2.51
CA GLU A 122 16.98 12.26 -3.10
C GLU A 122 18.06 11.59 -2.24
N GLU A 123 19.09 12.32 -1.80
CA GLU A 123 20.20 11.73 -1.03
C GLU A 123 19.73 11.24 0.35
N GLU A 124 18.91 12.03 1.05
CA GLU A 124 18.31 11.60 2.34
C GLU A 124 17.46 10.33 2.14
N GLY A 125 16.63 10.31 1.11
CA GLY A 125 15.76 9.19 0.80
C GLY A 125 16.53 7.92 0.44
N ARG A 126 17.59 8.06 -0.38
CA ARG A 126 18.45 6.95 -0.79
C ARG A 126 19.20 6.32 0.40
N ILE A 127 19.71 7.13 1.33
CA ILE A 127 20.35 6.63 2.55
C ILE A 127 19.38 5.76 3.36
N LEU A 128 18.15 6.24 3.56
CA LEU A 128 17.11 5.50 4.29
C LEU A 128 16.74 4.18 3.58
N LEU A 129 16.62 4.20 2.25
CA LEU A 129 16.32 3.02 1.46
C LEU A 129 17.44 1.97 1.55
N GLU A 130 18.71 2.37 1.48
CA GLU A 130 19.85 1.46 1.62
C GLU A 130 19.95 0.86 3.03
N GLU A 131 19.65 1.65 4.06
CA GLU A 131 19.50 1.13 5.42
C GLU A 131 18.35 0.12 5.54
N ALA A 132 17.18 0.45 5.01
CA ALA A 132 16.02 -0.44 5.02
C ALA A 132 16.34 -1.75 4.31
N ARG A 133 16.99 -1.68 3.14
CA ARG A 133 17.43 -2.85 2.37
C ARG A 133 18.35 -3.75 3.19
N ARG A 134 19.36 -3.19 3.86
CA ARG A 134 20.28 -3.95 4.72
C ARG A 134 19.54 -4.66 5.86
N GLU A 135 18.62 -3.97 6.52
CA GLU A 135 17.82 -4.55 7.60
C GLU A 135 16.87 -5.66 7.10
N LEU A 136 16.20 -5.45 5.97
CA LEU A 136 15.31 -6.44 5.35
C LEU A 136 16.09 -7.70 4.92
N ILE A 137 17.30 -7.53 4.36
CA ILE A 137 18.20 -8.64 4.03
C ILE A 137 18.59 -9.41 5.30
N ALA A 138 18.99 -8.72 6.37
CA ALA A 138 19.34 -9.38 7.64
C ALA A 138 18.15 -10.14 8.25
N LEU A 139 16.93 -9.59 8.17
CA LEU A 139 15.72 -10.28 8.59
C LEU A 139 15.44 -11.54 7.76
N ARG A 140 15.64 -11.48 6.45
CA ARG A 140 15.51 -12.65 5.56
C ARG A 140 16.53 -13.73 5.94
N ASP A 141 17.78 -13.33 6.10
CA ASP A 141 18.90 -14.24 6.35
C ASP A 141 18.82 -14.87 7.76
N SER A 142 18.12 -14.23 8.70
CA SER A 142 17.76 -14.80 10.01
C SER A 142 16.54 -15.74 9.98
N GLY A 143 15.99 -16.05 8.81
CA GLY A 143 14.93 -17.04 8.61
C GLY A 143 13.51 -16.47 8.46
N ASN A 144 13.33 -15.15 8.39
CA ASN A 144 12.03 -14.59 8.09
C ASN A 144 11.69 -14.78 6.60
N THR A 145 10.70 -15.62 6.32
CA THR A 145 10.25 -15.94 4.95
C THR A 145 8.89 -15.31 4.60
N SER A 146 8.40 -14.40 5.45
CA SER A 146 7.06 -13.83 5.31
C SER A 146 6.88 -13.07 3.99
N VAL A 147 5.68 -13.16 3.41
CA VAL A 147 5.31 -12.42 2.20
C VAL A 147 5.48 -10.91 2.39
N ARG A 148 5.18 -10.39 3.58
CA ARG A 148 5.38 -8.97 3.92
C ARG A 148 6.84 -8.54 3.81
N LEU A 149 7.78 -9.34 4.32
CA LEU A 149 9.21 -9.04 4.17
C LEU A 149 9.62 -8.96 2.70
N ARG A 150 9.15 -9.91 1.88
CA ARG A 150 9.45 -9.97 0.45
C ARG A 150 8.88 -8.77 -0.30
N HIS A 151 7.63 -8.39 0.01
CA HIS A 151 7.01 -7.18 -0.53
C HIS A 151 7.82 -5.93 -0.18
N ALA A 152 8.18 -5.75 1.11
CA ALA A 152 8.99 -4.61 1.55
C ALA A 152 10.36 -4.57 0.86
N LEU A 153 11.05 -5.70 0.74
CA LEU A 153 12.35 -5.77 0.04
C LEU A 153 12.21 -5.43 -1.44
N MET A 154 11.18 -5.92 -2.12
CA MET A 154 10.96 -5.65 -3.53
C MET A 154 10.60 -4.19 -3.79
N PHE A 155 9.74 -3.57 -2.97
CA PHE A 155 9.48 -2.14 -3.02
C PHE A 155 10.73 -1.30 -2.77
N THR A 156 11.54 -1.69 -1.78
CA THR A 156 12.80 -1.00 -1.46
C THR A 156 13.76 -1.05 -2.66
N ASN A 157 13.92 -2.22 -3.28
CA ASN A 157 14.76 -2.37 -4.48
C ASN A 157 14.21 -1.58 -5.67
N ALA A 158 12.89 -1.52 -5.85
CA ALA A 158 12.27 -0.69 -6.88
C ALA A 158 12.53 0.80 -6.64
N ALA A 159 12.41 1.28 -5.40
CA ALA A 159 12.71 2.66 -5.02
C ALA A 159 14.21 3.01 -5.18
N LEU A 160 15.10 2.03 -5.05
CA LEU A 160 16.53 2.14 -5.35
C LEU A 160 16.87 1.95 -6.84
N ILE A 161 15.86 1.74 -7.70
CA ILE A 161 16.02 1.50 -9.14
C ILE A 161 16.87 0.23 -9.45
N ASP A 162 16.93 -0.72 -8.51
CA ASP A 162 17.64 -2.00 -8.69
C ASP A 162 16.76 -2.99 -9.46
N ARG A 163 16.77 -2.85 -10.79
CA ARG A 163 15.97 -3.67 -11.71
C ARG A 163 16.27 -5.16 -11.58
N THR A 164 17.53 -5.54 -11.42
CA THR A 164 17.95 -6.94 -11.30
C THR A 164 17.27 -7.61 -10.10
N GLU A 165 17.25 -6.93 -8.97
CA GLU A 165 16.68 -7.47 -7.74
C GLU A 165 15.16 -7.45 -7.73
N VAL A 166 14.52 -6.48 -8.40
CA VAL A 166 13.07 -6.49 -8.65
C VAL A 166 12.69 -7.69 -9.53
N GLU A 167 13.45 -7.95 -10.59
CA GLU A 167 13.18 -9.10 -11.48
C GLU A 167 13.34 -10.44 -10.76
N ARG A 168 14.40 -10.58 -9.97
CA ARG A 168 14.64 -11.77 -9.15
C ARG A 168 13.50 -11.96 -8.13
N GLY A 169 13.16 -10.92 -7.38
CA GLY A 169 12.09 -10.96 -6.37
C GLY A 169 10.71 -11.26 -6.98
N ALA A 170 10.43 -10.71 -8.17
CA ALA A 170 9.19 -10.98 -8.89
C ALA A 170 9.06 -12.46 -9.30
N ALA A 171 10.12 -13.04 -9.85
CA ALA A 171 10.14 -14.45 -10.23
C ALA A 171 9.95 -15.39 -9.02
N GLU A 172 10.64 -15.10 -7.91
CA GLU A 172 10.51 -15.83 -6.66
C GLU A 172 9.07 -15.77 -6.12
N LEU A 173 8.51 -14.57 -6.02
CA LEU A 173 7.19 -14.34 -5.45
C LEU A 173 6.07 -14.95 -6.32
N LEU A 174 6.18 -14.89 -7.66
CA LEU A 174 5.25 -15.58 -8.55
C LEU A 174 5.31 -17.10 -8.39
N ASN A 175 6.51 -17.67 -8.30
CA ASN A 175 6.67 -19.10 -8.15
C ASN A 175 6.11 -19.61 -6.81
N GLU A 176 6.32 -18.86 -5.73
CA GLU A 176 5.83 -19.22 -4.39
C GLU A 176 4.33 -19.09 -4.26
N THR A 177 3.75 -18.02 -4.82
CA THR A 177 2.31 -17.77 -4.69
C THR A 177 1.46 -18.45 -5.76
N LYS A 178 2.05 -19.15 -6.75
CA LYS A 178 1.33 -19.72 -7.89
C LYS A 178 0.15 -20.65 -7.53
N GLN A 179 0.19 -21.30 -6.37
CA GLN A 179 -0.88 -22.18 -5.89
C GLN A 179 -1.79 -21.52 -4.83
N ASP A 180 -1.40 -20.36 -4.30
CA ASP A 180 -2.16 -19.63 -3.28
C ASP A 180 -3.11 -18.64 -3.96
N LEU A 181 -4.33 -19.08 -4.25
CA LEU A 181 -5.35 -18.23 -4.89
C LEU A 181 -5.73 -17.00 -4.06
N TRP A 182 -5.44 -16.98 -2.76
CA TRP A 182 -5.73 -15.86 -1.87
C TRP A 182 -4.63 -14.80 -1.92
N GLN A 183 -3.36 -15.21 -1.93
CA GLN A 183 -2.22 -14.29 -1.95
C GLN A 183 -1.64 -13.99 -3.34
N ALA A 184 -1.86 -14.85 -4.33
CA ALA A 184 -1.35 -14.62 -5.68
C ALA A 184 -1.77 -13.25 -6.25
N PRO A 185 -3.03 -12.79 -6.10
CA PRO A 185 -3.43 -11.51 -6.66
C PRO A 185 -2.73 -10.31 -6.01
N SER A 186 -2.58 -10.28 -4.68
CA SER A 186 -1.89 -9.19 -3.99
C SER A 186 -0.39 -9.17 -4.35
N SER A 187 0.24 -10.33 -4.44
CA SER A 187 1.62 -10.43 -4.88
C SER A 187 1.81 -9.95 -6.33
N LYS A 188 0.89 -10.30 -7.25
CA LYS A 188 0.92 -9.77 -8.63
C LYS A 188 0.78 -8.26 -8.67
N GLU A 189 -0.08 -7.66 -7.83
CA GLU A 189 -0.20 -6.21 -7.72
C GLU A 189 1.11 -5.57 -7.25
N VAL A 190 1.75 -6.10 -6.21
CA VAL A 190 3.03 -5.59 -5.70
C VAL A 190 4.13 -5.68 -6.76
N ILE A 191 4.22 -6.80 -7.49
CA ILE A 191 5.16 -6.95 -8.60
C ILE A 191 4.88 -5.91 -9.69
N ALA A 192 3.61 -5.73 -10.05
CA ALA A 192 3.22 -4.75 -11.04
C ALA A 192 3.60 -3.33 -10.62
N ALA A 193 3.40 -2.99 -9.34
CA ALA A 193 3.79 -1.71 -8.78
C ALA A 193 5.30 -1.49 -8.86
N CYS A 194 6.11 -2.50 -8.56
CA CYS A 194 7.56 -2.41 -8.67
C CYS A 194 8.02 -2.23 -10.13
N PHE A 195 7.46 -2.98 -11.08
CA PHE A 195 7.76 -2.79 -12.50
C PHE A 195 7.28 -1.43 -13.02
N ALA A 196 6.10 -0.98 -12.59
CA ALA A 196 5.57 0.34 -12.93
C ALA A 196 6.50 1.45 -12.42
N TYR A 197 6.99 1.34 -11.18
CA TYR A 197 7.95 2.28 -10.62
C TYR A 197 9.25 2.33 -11.43
N LEU A 198 9.69 1.19 -11.99
CA LEU A 198 10.85 1.13 -12.90
C LEU A 198 10.52 1.56 -14.35
N GLY A 199 9.32 2.05 -14.63
CA GLY A 199 8.85 2.47 -15.97
C GLY A 199 8.54 1.31 -16.92
N ASP A 200 8.42 0.09 -16.41
CA ASP A 200 8.22 -1.12 -17.21
C ASP A 200 6.72 -1.45 -17.36
N ALA A 201 6.06 -0.70 -18.25
CA ALA A 201 4.65 -0.87 -18.55
C ALA A 201 4.32 -2.29 -19.08
N ASP A 202 5.21 -2.88 -19.88
CA ASP A 202 4.99 -4.18 -20.52
C ASP A 202 4.85 -5.31 -19.50
N ARG A 203 5.64 -5.27 -18.41
CA ARG A 203 5.52 -6.27 -17.33
C ARG A 203 4.47 -5.90 -16.29
N ALA A 204 4.25 -4.61 -16.03
CA ALA A 204 3.27 -4.17 -15.04
C ALA A 204 1.82 -4.41 -15.46
N ILE A 205 1.46 -4.04 -16.70
CA ILE A 205 0.06 -3.96 -17.14
C ILE A 205 -0.66 -5.32 -17.16
N PRO A 206 -0.07 -6.43 -17.66
CA PRO A 206 -0.74 -7.74 -17.63
C PRO A 206 -1.04 -8.23 -16.21
N LEU A 207 -0.15 -7.92 -15.26
CA LEU A 207 -0.33 -8.26 -13.85
C LEU A 207 -1.46 -7.44 -13.22
N LEU A 208 -1.54 -6.14 -13.53
CA LEU A 208 -2.65 -5.27 -13.11
C LEU A 208 -3.99 -5.71 -13.69
N GLN A 209 -4.02 -6.08 -14.97
CA GLN A 209 -5.24 -6.57 -15.61
C GLN A 209 -5.79 -7.80 -14.89
N HIS A 210 -4.91 -8.75 -14.54
CA HIS A 210 -5.30 -9.91 -13.73
C HIS A 210 -5.81 -9.48 -12.34
N ALA A 211 -5.07 -8.65 -11.62
CA ALA A 211 -5.45 -8.19 -10.28
C ALA A 211 -6.83 -7.48 -10.27
N LEU A 212 -7.11 -6.63 -11.27
CA LEU A 212 -8.41 -5.98 -11.44
C LEU A 212 -9.56 -6.98 -11.69
N SER A 213 -9.27 -8.13 -12.31
CA SER A 213 -10.29 -9.14 -12.66
C SER A 213 -10.71 -10.04 -11.51
N VAL A 214 -9.92 -10.12 -10.43
CA VAL A 214 -10.16 -11.02 -9.29
C VAL A 214 -10.42 -10.25 -8.00
N SER A 215 -10.95 -10.95 -6.99
CA SER A 215 -11.16 -10.42 -5.64
C SER A 215 -10.06 -10.94 -4.71
N TYR A 216 -9.55 -10.08 -3.84
CA TYR A 216 -8.54 -10.42 -2.83
C TYR A 216 -8.50 -9.34 -1.74
N TYR A 217 -7.71 -9.57 -0.70
CA TYR A 217 -7.54 -8.58 0.37
C TYR A 217 -6.98 -7.25 -0.19
N ARG A 218 -7.66 -6.13 0.07
CA ARG A 218 -7.32 -4.79 -0.45
C ARG A 218 -7.26 -4.69 -1.97
N ALA A 219 -8.14 -5.41 -2.67
CA ALA A 219 -8.13 -5.46 -4.13
C ALA A 219 -8.01 -4.09 -4.81
N VAL A 220 -7.05 -3.97 -5.74
CA VAL A 220 -6.83 -2.76 -6.53
C VAL A 220 -8.08 -2.38 -7.32
N THR A 221 -8.25 -1.08 -7.57
CA THR A 221 -9.38 -0.53 -8.30
C THR A 221 -8.89 0.46 -9.36
N PRO A 222 -9.70 0.72 -10.42
CA PRO A 222 -9.38 1.78 -11.36
C PRO A 222 -9.15 3.15 -10.69
N ALA A 223 -9.88 3.42 -9.61
CA ALA A 223 -9.71 4.65 -8.84
C ALA A 223 -8.33 4.72 -8.15
N LEU A 224 -7.87 3.64 -7.53
CA LEU A 224 -6.53 3.59 -6.94
C LEU A 224 -5.43 3.74 -7.98
N LEU A 225 -5.59 3.17 -9.18
CA LEU A 225 -4.65 3.39 -10.28
C LEU A 225 -4.53 4.87 -10.68
N ARG A 226 -5.61 5.63 -10.58
CA ARG A 226 -5.61 7.09 -10.83
C ARG A 226 -4.98 7.89 -9.69
N LEU A 227 -5.26 7.50 -8.45
CA LEU A 227 -4.79 8.23 -7.26
C LEU A 227 -3.30 8.00 -6.99
N ASP A 228 -2.87 6.75 -7.00
CA ASP A 228 -1.60 6.32 -6.42
C ASP A 228 -0.38 6.75 -7.28
N PRO A 229 0.56 7.53 -6.74
CA PRO A 229 1.81 7.92 -7.41
C PRO A 229 2.70 6.80 -7.93
N ILE A 230 2.62 5.59 -7.39
CA ILE A 230 3.49 4.49 -7.80
C ILE A 230 3.35 4.14 -9.28
N TRP A 231 2.22 4.52 -9.89
CA TRP A 231 1.92 4.30 -11.30
C TRP A 231 2.38 5.42 -12.23
N ASP A 232 2.96 6.52 -11.72
CA ASP A 232 3.24 7.72 -12.52
C ASP A 232 4.13 7.45 -13.74
N ASN A 233 5.16 6.62 -13.58
CA ASN A 233 6.09 6.28 -14.66
C ASN A 233 5.44 5.51 -15.82
N ILE A 234 4.24 4.95 -15.62
CA ILE A 234 3.46 4.27 -16.68
C ILE A 234 2.10 4.94 -16.94
N ARG A 235 1.78 6.05 -16.26
CA ARG A 235 0.44 6.68 -16.26
C ARG A 235 0.00 7.15 -17.65
N ASN A 236 0.96 7.47 -18.51
CA ASN A 236 0.72 7.92 -19.88
C ASN A 236 0.60 6.78 -20.90
N ASP A 237 0.80 5.52 -20.51
CA ASP A 237 0.59 4.37 -21.40
C ASP A 237 -0.92 4.21 -21.68
N PRO A 238 -1.37 4.18 -22.95
CA PRO A 238 -2.79 4.04 -23.28
C PRO A 238 -3.43 2.74 -22.75
N ARG A 239 -2.66 1.66 -22.61
CA ARG A 239 -3.14 0.40 -22.03
C ARG A 239 -3.37 0.57 -20.53
N PHE A 240 -2.52 1.30 -19.82
CA PHE A 240 -2.72 1.62 -18.41
C PHE A 240 -3.93 2.52 -18.19
N GLN A 241 -4.12 3.55 -19.02
CA GLN A 241 -5.27 4.47 -18.93
C GLN A 241 -6.61 3.74 -19.11
N ARG A 242 -6.67 2.71 -19.96
CA ARG A 242 -7.85 1.84 -20.07
C ARG A 242 -8.18 1.13 -18.76
N LEU A 243 -7.18 0.56 -18.08
CA LEU A 243 -7.36 -0.06 -16.77
C LEU A 243 -7.84 0.96 -15.71
N ALA A 244 -7.24 2.16 -15.70
CA ALA A 244 -7.55 3.23 -14.75
C ALA A 244 -8.94 3.87 -14.93
N THR A 245 -9.55 3.70 -16.11
CA THR A 245 -10.93 4.15 -16.41
C THR A 245 -11.97 3.05 -16.23
N GLY A 246 -11.56 1.82 -15.89
CA GLY A 246 -12.44 0.66 -15.78
C GLY A 246 -12.85 0.07 -17.14
N GLY A 247 -12.14 0.43 -18.21
CA GLY A 247 -12.27 -0.21 -19.51
C GLY A 247 -11.81 -1.66 -19.44
N LYS A 248 -12.59 -2.57 -20.03
CA LYS A 248 -12.20 -3.96 -20.24
C LYS A 248 -11.20 -4.10 -21.39
#